data_AF-A0A956NES2-F1
#
_entry.id   AF-A0A956NES2-F1
#
_cell.length_a   1.000
_cell.length_b   1.000
_cell.length_c   1.000
_cell.angle_alpha   90.00
_cell.angle_beta   90.00
_cell.angle_gamma   90.00
#
_symmetry.space_group_name_H-M   'P 1'
#
loop_
_entity.id
_entity.type
_entity.pdbx_description
1 polymer ?
#
loop_
_entity_poly.entity_id
_entity_poly.type
_entity_poly.pdbx_seq_one_letter_code
_entity_poly.pdbx_strand_id
1 'polypeptide(L)'
;MSRDGEDRDLRSCESAVSSLPGDDSPVLIFVLAAFPDWVSPRMTGVVFGISYTTEIAAHGRGPDVVFELQTPDWPSSGAGTALTFTSNDNGDEPVDDRLSSIYWFLAYAYQGSTFEIVEHPNQGGPSFSDDSLPSQLDDVRRDDRGMIGFGVPGYNPCLANVETGACCYETGVCLINAEVACDDEDGVYLGDNEPCAPYACVGACCYEGDCTQELPLECERIGGWFRGIGIPCTSNTVCLNEDVTWGELKKAYRDGF
;
A
#
# COMPACT_ATOMS: atom_id res chain seq x y z
N MET A 1 -1.18 -4.80 -23.91
CA MET A 1 -0.47 -5.91 -24.60
C MET A 1 0.14 -5.38 -25.89
N SER A 2 1.42 -5.71 -26.15
CA SER A 2 2.05 -5.58 -27.48
C SER A 2 1.51 -6.68 -28.39
N ARG A 3 1.41 -6.40 -29.70
CA ARG A 3 0.66 -7.20 -30.67
C ARG A 3 1.39 -8.45 -31.18
N ASP A 4 2.57 -8.76 -30.67
CA ASP A 4 3.45 -9.80 -31.21
C ASP A 4 4.11 -10.62 -30.08
N GLY A 5 3.56 -11.80 -29.79
CA GLY A 5 4.26 -13.06 -29.43
C GLY A 5 5.47 -13.12 -28.48
N GLU A 6 5.84 -12.07 -27.75
CA GLU A 6 6.92 -12.05 -26.75
C GLU A 6 6.34 -11.66 -25.39
N ASP A 7 6.09 -12.67 -24.57
CA ASP A 7 5.46 -12.61 -23.25
C ASP A 7 6.42 -12.10 -22.14
N ARG A 8 7.20 -11.03 -22.39
CA ARG A 8 8.34 -10.69 -21.50
C ARG A 8 8.68 -9.22 -21.24
N ASP A 9 7.87 -8.22 -21.59
CA ASP A 9 8.33 -6.83 -21.43
C ASP A 9 7.28 -5.81 -20.91
N LEU A 10 6.38 -6.24 -20.02
CA LEU A 10 5.83 -5.28 -19.04
C LEU A 10 6.93 -4.98 -18.02
N ARG A 11 7.81 -4.02 -18.36
CA ARG A 11 8.93 -3.60 -17.50
C ARG A 11 8.48 -2.76 -16.30
N SER A 12 7.28 -2.20 -16.37
CA SER A 12 6.68 -1.42 -15.30
C SER A 12 5.18 -1.58 -15.31
N CYS A 13 4.59 -1.51 -14.12
CA CYS A 13 3.14 -1.48 -13.93
C CYS A 13 2.51 -0.33 -14.77
N GLU A 14 3.13 0.85 -14.80
CA GLU A 14 2.64 2.04 -15.52
C GLU A 14 2.36 1.79 -17.01
N SER A 15 3.08 0.87 -17.61
CA SER A 15 2.95 0.53 -19.03
C SER A 15 1.74 -0.38 -19.31
N ALA A 16 1.00 -0.78 -18.28
CA ALA A 16 -0.20 -1.61 -18.43
C ALA A 16 -1.30 -0.84 -19.18
N VAL A 17 -1.89 -1.51 -20.17
CA VAL A 17 -2.98 -0.97 -20.98
C VAL A 17 -4.30 -1.33 -20.33
N SER A 18 -4.98 -0.35 -19.74
CA SER A 18 -6.28 -0.53 -19.09
C SER A 18 -7.47 -0.09 -19.96
N SER A 19 -7.23 0.69 -21.00
CA SER A 19 -8.29 1.18 -21.91
C SER A 19 -8.15 0.53 -23.28
N LEU A 20 -9.16 -0.25 -23.69
CA LEU A 20 -9.18 -1.00 -24.94
C LEU A 20 -10.30 -0.50 -25.86
N PRO A 21 -10.19 -0.73 -27.18
CA PRO A 21 -11.33 -0.55 -28.09
C PRO A 21 -12.49 -1.48 -27.71
N GLY A 22 -13.73 -1.00 -27.80
CA GLY A 22 -14.94 -1.81 -27.63
C GLY A 22 -15.48 -2.32 -28.95
N ASP A 23 -14.63 -2.97 -29.74
CA ASP A 23 -14.89 -3.36 -31.13
C ASP A 23 -15.13 -4.87 -31.33
N ASP A 24 -15.39 -5.60 -30.22
CA ASP A 24 -15.63 -7.04 -30.21
C ASP A 24 -14.40 -7.91 -30.57
N SER A 25 -13.22 -7.30 -30.64
CA SER A 25 -11.98 -8.05 -30.84
C SER A 25 -11.62 -8.84 -29.57
N PRO A 26 -11.26 -10.14 -29.68
CA PRO A 26 -10.78 -10.90 -28.54
C PRO A 26 -9.42 -10.36 -28.05
N VAL A 27 -9.31 -10.21 -26.73
CA VAL A 27 -8.13 -9.70 -26.05
C VAL A 27 -7.76 -10.62 -24.88
N LEU A 28 -6.46 -10.72 -24.62
CA LEU A 28 -5.95 -11.37 -23.43
C LEU A 28 -5.77 -10.31 -22.34
N ILE A 29 -6.51 -10.44 -21.25
CA ILE A 29 -6.41 -9.62 -20.05
C ILE A 29 -5.55 -10.38 -19.06
N PHE A 30 -4.53 -9.74 -18.51
CA PHE A 30 -3.73 -10.28 -17.42
C PHE A 30 -4.11 -9.58 -16.13
N VAL A 31 -4.23 -10.36 -15.06
CA VAL A 31 -4.31 -9.86 -13.68
C VAL A 31 -2.90 -9.91 -13.12
N LEU A 32 -2.42 -8.76 -12.68
CA LEU A 32 -1.07 -8.58 -12.16
C LEU A 32 -1.13 -8.34 -10.66
N ALA A 33 -0.31 -9.06 -9.90
CA ALA A 33 0.13 -8.62 -8.57
C ALA A 33 1.23 -7.59 -8.79
N ALA A 34 1.04 -6.37 -8.29
CA ALA A 34 1.96 -5.27 -8.46
C ALA A 34 2.32 -4.68 -7.11
N PHE A 35 3.60 -4.55 -6.85
CA PHE A 35 4.16 -4.05 -5.61
C PHE A 35 5.01 -2.80 -5.89
N PRO A 36 4.99 -1.79 -4.99
CA PRO A 36 5.83 -0.62 -5.15
C PRO A 36 7.34 -0.90 -5.20
N ASP A 37 8.10 0.06 -5.73
CA ASP A 37 9.55 -0.10 -5.90
C ASP A 37 10.37 -0.03 -4.59
N TRP A 38 9.76 0.34 -3.47
CA TRP A 38 10.41 0.34 -2.15
C TRP A 38 10.13 -0.92 -1.35
N VAL A 39 9.26 -1.82 -1.81
CA VAL A 39 8.99 -3.07 -1.10
C VAL A 39 9.73 -4.25 -1.74
N SER A 40 9.95 -5.28 -0.93
CA SER A 40 10.49 -6.59 -1.33
C SER A 40 9.40 -7.62 -1.03
N PRO A 41 8.49 -7.89 -1.98
CA PRO A 41 7.33 -8.74 -1.72
C PRO A 41 7.76 -10.16 -1.34
N ARG A 42 6.95 -10.81 -0.51
CA ARG A 42 7.10 -12.23 -0.16
C ARG A 42 5.74 -12.92 -0.25
N MET A 43 5.11 -12.80 -1.43
CA MET A 43 3.74 -13.24 -1.66
C MET A 43 3.65 -14.76 -1.73
N THR A 44 2.81 -15.34 -0.87
CA THR A 44 2.49 -16.78 -0.84
C THR A 44 1.06 -17.07 -1.30
N GLY A 45 0.20 -16.06 -1.27
CA GLY A 45 -1.19 -16.19 -1.66
C GLY A 45 -1.84 -14.87 -2.07
N VAL A 46 -2.92 -15.01 -2.82
CA VAL A 46 -3.79 -13.91 -3.22
C VAL A 46 -5.22 -14.36 -3.16
N VAL A 47 -6.12 -13.46 -2.81
CA VAL A 47 -7.56 -13.67 -2.95
C VAL A 47 -8.16 -12.50 -3.68
N PHE A 48 -9.06 -12.75 -4.63
CA PHE A 48 -9.78 -11.69 -5.33
C PHE A 48 -11.10 -12.20 -5.93
N GLY A 49 -12.01 -11.26 -6.19
CA GLY A 49 -13.19 -11.42 -7.00
C GLY A 49 -13.07 -10.72 -8.34
N ILE A 50 -14.00 -11.01 -9.25
CA ILE A 50 -14.12 -10.31 -10.52
C ILE A 50 -15.55 -9.81 -10.73
N SER A 51 -15.70 -8.63 -11.33
CA SER A 51 -16.98 -8.12 -11.82
C SER A 51 -16.80 -7.58 -13.23
N TYR A 52 -17.68 -7.96 -14.14
CA TYR A 52 -17.58 -7.54 -15.52
C TYR A 52 -18.94 -7.49 -16.21
N THR A 53 -18.95 -6.76 -17.33
CA THR A 53 -20.03 -6.72 -18.33
C THR A 53 -19.53 -7.14 -19.73
N THR A 54 -18.33 -7.71 -19.78
CA THR A 54 -17.71 -8.32 -20.96
C THR A 54 -18.14 -9.78 -21.13
N GLU A 55 -17.70 -10.44 -22.20
CA GLU A 55 -17.79 -11.90 -22.33
C GLU A 55 -16.42 -12.53 -22.08
N ILE A 56 -16.37 -13.60 -21.28
CA ILE A 56 -15.15 -14.39 -21.02
C ILE A 56 -15.21 -15.68 -21.83
N ALA A 57 -14.27 -15.85 -22.75
CA ALA A 57 -14.17 -17.02 -23.61
C ALA A 57 -13.31 -18.14 -23.00
N ALA A 58 -12.24 -17.76 -22.28
CA ALA A 58 -11.35 -18.69 -21.60
C ALA A 58 -10.62 -17.97 -20.46
N HIS A 59 -10.03 -18.73 -19.55
CA HIS A 59 -9.21 -18.20 -18.47
C HIS A 59 -8.16 -19.21 -18.05
N GLY A 60 -7.16 -18.76 -17.30
CA GLY A 60 -6.14 -19.62 -16.74
C GLY A 60 -5.29 -18.90 -15.70
N ARG A 61 -4.54 -19.70 -14.93
CA ARG A 61 -3.65 -19.22 -13.88
C ARG A 61 -2.31 -18.77 -14.45
N GLY A 62 -1.62 -17.92 -13.69
CA GLY A 62 -0.19 -17.65 -13.88
C GLY A 62 0.68 -18.89 -13.68
N PRO A 63 1.94 -18.85 -14.12
CA PRO A 63 2.84 -20.01 -14.11
C PRO A 63 3.18 -20.50 -12.69
N ASP A 64 3.26 -19.59 -11.72
CA ASP A 64 3.75 -19.88 -10.36
C ASP A 64 2.63 -20.25 -9.38
N VAL A 65 1.39 -20.37 -9.86
CA VAL A 65 0.25 -20.75 -9.03
C VAL A 65 0.22 -22.27 -8.85
N VAL A 66 0.34 -22.74 -7.61
CA VAL A 66 0.34 -24.18 -7.28
C VAL A 66 -1.01 -24.72 -6.84
N PHE A 67 -1.85 -23.87 -6.24
CA PHE A 67 -3.19 -24.26 -5.81
C PHE A 67 -4.15 -23.10 -6.01
N GLU A 68 -5.40 -23.47 -6.28
CA GLU A 68 -6.49 -22.53 -6.52
C GLU A 68 -7.77 -23.05 -5.90
N LEU A 69 -8.44 -22.18 -5.16
CA LEU A 69 -9.76 -22.40 -4.58
C LEU A 69 -10.74 -21.38 -5.14
N GLN A 70 -11.65 -21.85 -5.99
CA GLN A 70 -12.62 -21.02 -6.69
C GLN A 70 -14.00 -21.09 -6.04
N THR A 71 -14.83 -20.07 -6.26
CA THR A 71 -16.28 -20.22 -6.10
C THR A 71 -16.84 -21.18 -7.14
N PRO A 72 -17.99 -21.85 -6.88
CA PRO A 72 -18.53 -22.87 -7.78
C PRO A 72 -18.87 -22.38 -9.21
N ASP A 73 -19.07 -21.08 -9.37
CA ASP A 73 -19.49 -20.41 -10.60
C ASP A 73 -18.33 -19.67 -11.30
N TRP A 74 -17.11 -19.82 -10.82
CA TRP A 74 -15.94 -19.17 -11.42
C TRP A 74 -15.78 -19.53 -12.91
N PRO A 75 -15.50 -18.56 -13.81
CA PRO A 75 -15.24 -17.13 -13.59
C PRO A 75 -16.47 -16.25 -13.92
N SER A 76 -17.65 -16.54 -13.38
CA SER A 76 -18.82 -15.67 -13.57
C SER A 76 -18.62 -14.29 -12.94
N SER A 77 -19.29 -13.25 -13.46
CA SER A 77 -19.27 -11.92 -12.84
C SER A 77 -19.85 -11.99 -11.42
N GLY A 78 -19.09 -11.53 -10.42
CA GLY A 78 -19.38 -11.67 -8.99
C GLY A 78 -18.74 -12.88 -8.31
N ALA A 79 -18.08 -13.76 -9.07
CA ALA A 79 -17.34 -14.91 -8.56
C ALA A 79 -15.97 -14.52 -7.98
N GLY A 80 -15.32 -15.44 -7.26
CA GLY A 80 -13.98 -15.24 -6.70
C GLY A 80 -13.08 -16.46 -6.74
N THR A 81 -11.78 -16.20 -6.61
CA THR A 81 -10.75 -17.24 -6.50
C THR A 81 -9.68 -16.85 -5.48
N ALA A 82 -9.12 -17.85 -4.79
CA ALA A 82 -7.94 -17.73 -3.96
C ALA A 82 -6.82 -18.59 -4.55
N LEU A 83 -5.63 -18.01 -4.70
CA LEU A 83 -4.46 -18.62 -5.29
C LEU A 83 -3.37 -18.74 -4.22
N THR A 84 -2.59 -19.81 -4.28
CA THR A 84 -1.32 -19.89 -3.55
C THR A 84 -0.18 -20.11 -4.54
N PHE A 85 0.98 -19.54 -4.23
CA PHE A 85 2.14 -19.49 -5.12
C PHE A 85 3.36 -20.18 -4.52
N THR A 86 4.27 -20.57 -5.40
CA THR A 86 5.64 -20.96 -5.04
C THR A 86 6.58 -20.52 -6.16
N SER A 87 7.69 -19.85 -5.86
CA SER A 87 8.59 -19.23 -6.84
C SER A 87 9.68 -20.14 -7.41
N ASN A 88 9.72 -21.43 -7.03
CA ASN A 88 10.72 -22.37 -7.58
C ASN A 88 10.16 -23.77 -7.86
N ASP A 89 10.90 -24.54 -8.68
CA ASP A 89 10.61 -25.93 -9.06
C ASP A 89 10.44 -26.90 -7.87
N ASN A 90 10.81 -26.48 -6.65
CA ASN A 90 10.72 -27.27 -5.42
C ASN A 90 9.51 -26.91 -4.55
N GLY A 91 8.79 -25.82 -4.85
CA GLY A 91 7.53 -25.49 -4.18
C GLY A 91 7.65 -24.77 -2.82
N ASP A 92 8.81 -24.20 -2.48
CA ASP A 92 9.09 -23.78 -1.09
C ASP A 92 9.37 -22.28 -0.89
N GLU A 93 9.52 -21.48 -1.95
CA GLU A 93 9.86 -20.06 -1.82
C GLU A 93 8.68 -19.14 -2.20
N PRO A 94 8.49 -18.00 -1.51
CA PRO A 94 7.47 -17.02 -1.88
C PRO A 94 7.82 -16.29 -3.18
N VAL A 95 6.80 -15.75 -3.86
CA VAL A 95 7.00 -14.86 -5.02
C VAL A 95 7.52 -13.51 -4.54
N ASP A 96 8.69 -13.13 -5.07
CA ASP A 96 9.43 -11.91 -4.72
C ASP A 96 9.55 -10.89 -5.87
N ASP A 97 8.99 -11.23 -7.03
CA ASP A 97 8.84 -10.30 -8.13
C ASP A 97 7.84 -9.19 -7.77
N ARG A 98 8.19 -7.94 -8.12
CA ARG A 98 7.32 -6.77 -7.91
C ARG A 98 6.16 -6.69 -8.90
N LEU A 99 6.24 -7.44 -9.99
CA LEU A 99 5.20 -7.49 -11.00
C LEU A 99 5.05 -8.93 -11.48
N SER A 100 4.00 -9.60 -10.99
CA SER A 100 3.76 -11.01 -11.28
C SER A 100 2.41 -11.19 -11.95
N SER A 101 2.38 -11.93 -13.05
CA SER A 101 1.12 -12.34 -13.69
C SER A 101 0.51 -13.49 -12.90
N ILE A 102 -0.60 -13.23 -12.22
CA ILE A 102 -1.26 -14.20 -11.34
C ILE A 102 -2.43 -14.92 -12.01
N TYR A 103 -3.03 -14.30 -13.03
CA TYR A 103 -4.15 -14.86 -13.78
C TYR A 103 -4.26 -14.24 -15.18
N TRP A 104 -4.96 -14.91 -16.08
CA TRP A 104 -5.33 -14.34 -17.37
C TRP A 104 -6.75 -14.75 -17.79
N PHE A 105 -7.37 -13.89 -18.61
CA PHE A 105 -8.68 -14.07 -19.20
C PHE A 105 -8.63 -13.74 -20.69
N LEU A 106 -9.16 -14.63 -21.53
CA LEU A 106 -9.50 -14.31 -22.91
C LEU A 106 -10.92 -13.73 -22.90
N ALA A 107 -11.05 -12.45 -23.21
CA ALA A 107 -12.32 -11.74 -23.18
C ALA A 107 -12.56 -10.96 -24.48
N TYR A 108 -13.82 -10.64 -24.76
CA TYR A 108 -14.21 -9.72 -25.82
C TYR A 108 -15.43 -8.93 -25.35
N ALA A 109 -15.57 -7.71 -25.86
CA ALA A 109 -16.70 -6.87 -25.50
C ALA A 109 -16.93 -5.72 -26.49
N TYR A 110 -18.16 -5.21 -26.44
CA TYR A 110 -18.57 -4.00 -27.13
C TYR A 110 -18.29 -2.75 -26.29
N GLN A 111 -18.47 -1.59 -26.91
CA GLN A 111 -18.33 -0.29 -26.25
C GLN A 111 -19.21 -0.17 -25.01
N GLY A 112 -18.60 0.32 -23.92
CA GLY A 112 -19.26 0.56 -22.64
C GLY A 112 -19.02 -0.53 -21.59
N SER A 113 -18.39 -1.64 -21.97
CA SER A 113 -18.16 -2.74 -21.02
C SER A 113 -16.91 -2.56 -20.17
N THR A 114 -16.92 -3.19 -18.99
CA THR A 114 -15.79 -3.17 -18.06
C THR A 114 -15.47 -4.56 -17.52
N PHE A 115 -14.23 -4.74 -17.05
CA PHE A 115 -13.77 -5.88 -16.26
C PHE A 115 -12.97 -5.34 -15.08
N GLU A 116 -13.37 -5.65 -13.84
CA GLU A 116 -12.86 -5.07 -12.60
C GLU A 116 -12.46 -6.16 -11.61
N ILE A 117 -11.36 -5.92 -10.89
CA ILE A 117 -10.99 -6.70 -9.71
C ILE A 117 -11.78 -6.19 -8.50
N VAL A 118 -12.53 -7.08 -7.86
CA VAL A 118 -13.41 -6.76 -6.73
C VAL A 118 -13.12 -7.70 -5.55
N GLU A 119 -13.85 -7.52 -4.45
CA GLU A 119 -13.72 -8.39 -3.27
C GLU A 119 -14.18 -9.81 -3.58
N HIS A 120 -13.52 -10.80 -3.00
CA HIS A 120 -13.96 -12.18 -3.11
C HIS A 120 -15.27 -12.34 -2.31
N PRO A 121 -16.35 -12.87 -2.91
CA PRO A 121 -17.70 -12.84 -2.32
C PRO A 121 -17.82 -13.56 -0.96
N ASN A 122 -16.98 -14.57 -0.73
CA ASN A 122 -17.00 -15.37 0.50
C ASN A 122 -15.78 -15.16 1.43
N GLN A 123 -14.74 -14.46 0.97
CA GLN A 123 -13.45 -14.37 1.69
C GLN A 123 -13.01 -12.92 1.95
N GLY A 124 -13.69 -11.92 1.40
CA GLY A 124 -13.28 -10.52 1.50
C GLY A 124 -12.14 -10.19 0.53
N GLY A 125 -11.23 -9.31 0.94
CA GLY A 125 -10.14 -8.85 0.08
C GLY A 125 -10.61 -7.93 -1.07
N PRO A 126 -9.87 -7.82 -2.19
CA PRO A 126 -8.66 -8.56 -2.50
C PRO A 126 -7.56 -8.35 -1.48
N SER A 127 -6.73 -9.37 -1.27
CA SER A 127 -5.59 -9.26 -0.35
C SER A 127 -4.45 -10.19 -0.77
N PHE A 128 -3.24 -9.80 -0.38
CA PHE A 128 -2.04 -10.61 -0.45
C PHE A 128 -1.80 -11.31 0.89
N SER A 129 -1.11 -12.45 0.87
CA SER A 129 -0.63 -13.11 2.08
C SER A 129 0.88 -13.33 2.00
N ASP A 130 1.58 -13.15 3.12
CA ASP A 130 3.03 -13.36 3.22
C ASP A 130 3.40 -14.77 3.70
N ASP A 131 4.69 -15.05 3.89
CA ASP A 131 5.19 -16.34 4.39
C ASP A 131 5.42 -16.39 5.90
N SER A 132 4.90 -15.41 6.67
CA SER A 132 5.00 -15.42 8.12
C SER A 132 4.10 -16.49 8.77
N LEU A 133 4.31 -16.75 10.06
CA LEU A 133 3.58 -17.77 10.83
C LEU A 133 3.00 -17.16 12.13
N PRO A 134 1.70 -16.79 12.19
CA PRO A 134 0.69 -16.89 11.12
C PRO A 134 0.93 -15.87 10.01
N SER A 135 0.49 -16.21 8.79
CA SER A 135 0.60 -15.34 7.62
C SER A 135 -0.12 -14.01 7.85
N GLN A 136 0.57 -12.91 7.54
CA GLN A 136 -0.01 -11.58 7.53
C GLN A 136 -0.75 -11.37 6.21
N LEU A 137 -1.86 -10.66 6.29
CA LEU A 137 -2.69 -10.32 5.14
C LEU A 137 -2.59 -8.84 4.85
N ASP A 138 -2.25 -8.50 3.61
CA ASP A 138 -2.20 -7.13 3.13
C ASP A 138 -3.41 -6.85 2.23
N ASP A 139 -4.35 -6.06 2.72
CA ASP A 139 -5.57 -5.72 1.99
C ASP A 139 -5.29 -4.76 0.84
N VAL A 140 -5.84 -5.08 -0.34
CA VAL A 140 -5.84 -4.20 -1.51
C VAL A 140 -7.07 -3.28 -1.44
N ARG A 141 -6.83 -2.00 -1.16
CA ARG A 141 -7.88 -0.99 -1.06
C ARG A 141 -8.60 -0.85 -2.39
N ARG A 142 -9.82 -0.33 -2.37
CA ARG A 142 -10.64 -0.14 -3.58
C ARG A 142 -9.91 0.67 -4.66
N ASP A 143 -9.18 1.69 -4.26
CA ASP A 143 -8.47 2.59 -5.18
C ASP A 143 -7.17 1.96 -5.72
N ASP A 144 -6.74 0.83 -5.19
CA ASP A 144 -5.54 0.08 -5.62
C ASP A 144 -5.90 -1.11 -6.55
N ARG A 145 -7.17 -1.23 -6.95
CA ARG A 145 -7.67 -2.31 -7.82
C ARG A 145 -7.74 -1.89 -9.27
N GLY A 146 -7.41 -2.79 -10.19
CA GLY A 146 -7.44 -2.51 -11.63
C GLY A 146 -8.81 -2.70 -12.28
N MET A 147 -9.07 -1.91 -13.33
CA MET A 147 -10.23 -2.05 -14.19
C MET A 147 -9.83 -1.92 -15.67
N ILE A 148 -10.25 -2.86 -16.50
CA ILE A 148 -10.21 -2.75 -17.95
C ILE A 148 -11.51 -2.10 -18.46
N GLY A 149 -11.41 -1.09 -19.31
CA GLY A 149 -12.53 -0.45 -19.99
C GLY A 149 -12.52 -0.73 -21.50
N PHE A 150 -13.65 -1.14 -22.05
CA PHE A 150 -13.84 -1.39 -23.50
C PHE A 150 -14.63 -0.24 -24.12
N GLY A 151 -13.95 0.61 -24.90
CA GLY A 151 -14.54 1.82 -25.48
C GLY A 151 -14.88 2.89 -24.43
N VAL A 152 -14.39 2.73 -23.20
CA VAL A 152 -14.46 3.65 -22.06
C VAL A 152 -13.10 3.65 -21.36
N PRO A 153 -12.75 4.69 -20.59
CA PRO A 153 -11.53 4.69 -19.80
C PRO A 153 -11.49 3.53 -18.80
N GLY A 154 -10.39 2.78 -18.82
CA GLY A 154 -10.00 1.87 -17.74
C GLY A 154 -9.26 2.58 -16.62
N TYR A 155 -8.93 1.84 -15.57
CA TYR A 155 -8.20 2.33 -14.40
C TYR A 155 -6.99 1.43 -14.13
N ASN A 156 -5.81 2.06 -14.09
CA ASN A 156 -4.56 1.39 -13.77
C ASN A 156 -4.06 1.89 -12.41
N PRO A 157 -4.12 1.07 -11.34
CA PRO A 157 -3.83 1.49 -9.97
C PRO A 157 -2.34 1.58 -9.69
N CYS A 158 -1.49 1.48 -10.71
CA CYS A 158 -0.04 1.51 -10.51
C CYS A 158 0.34 2.71 -9.66
N LEU A 159 0.95 2.36 -8.52
CA LEU A 159 1.36 3.22 -7.43
C LEU A 159 2.56 4.11 -7.81
N ALA A 160 2.64 4.53 -9.07
CA ALA A 160 3.63 5.44 -9.65
C ALA A 160 3.79 6.73 -8.84
N ASN A 161 2.81 7.07 -8.00
CA ASN A 161 2.86 8.20 -7.10
C ASN A 161 2.25 7.86 -5.74
N VAL A 162 2.66 6.78 -5.07
CA VAL A 162 2.55 6.85 -3.61
C VAL A 162 3.60 7.86 -3.20
N GLU A 163 3.13 9.02 -2.77
CA GLU A 163 4.01 10.04 -2.25
C GLU A 163 4.77 9.44 -1.06
N THR A 164 6.08 9.64 -1.07
CA THR A 164 6.96 9.17 0.00
C THR A 164 7.45 10.38 0.77
N GLY A 165 7.80 10.15 2.02
CA GLY A 165 8.18 11.19 2.96
C GLY A 165 9.00 10.63 4.09
N ALA A 166 9.47 11.53 4.95
CA ALA A 166 10.28 11.17 6.10
C ALA A 166 9.45 10.35 7.09
N CYS A 167 9.92 9.14 7.38
CA CYS A 167 9.43 8.26 8.41
C CYS A 167 10.43 8.21 9.57
N CYS A 168 9.96 8.55 10.76
CA CYS A 168 10.78 8.67 11.95
C CYS A 168 10.51 7.58 12.96
N TYR A 169 11.54 6.82 13.30
CA TYR A 169 11.49 5.76 14.32
C TYR A 169 11.96 6.26 15.67
N GLU A 170 11.55 5.60 16.76
CA GLU A 170 11.92 5.98 18.14
C GLU A 170 13.44 6.03 18.38
N THR A 171 14.21 5.27 17.61
CA THR A 171 15.67 5.26 17.66
C THR A 171 16.34 6.52 17.08
N GLY A 172 15.55 7.40 16.44
CA GLY A 172 16.03 8.57 15.72
C GLY A 172 16.50 8.28 14.29
N VAL A 173 16.34 7.03 13.82
CA VAL A 173 16.52 6.70 12.41
C VAL A 173 15.42 7.38 11.60
N CYS A 174 15.81 7.99 10.48
CA CYS A 174 14.90 8.55 9.49
C CYS A 174 15.09 7.81 8.17
N LEU A 175 14.00 7.26 7.63
CA LEU A 175 13.97 6.67 6.29
C LEU A 175 12.91 7.37 5.44
N ILE A 176 13.10 7.39 4.12
CA ILE A 176 12.06 7.86 3.20
C ILE A 176 11.19 6.65 2.86
N ASN A 177 9.97 6.63 3.37
CA ASN A 177 8.98 5.56 3.17
C ASN A 177 7.65 6.15 2.73
N ALA A 178 6.73 5.31 2.25
CA ALA A 178 5.32 5.68 2.13
C ALA A 178 4.67 5.74 3.52
N GLU A 179 3.59 6.51 3.68
CA GLU A 179 2.83 6.61 4.95
C GLU A 179 2.49 5.22 5.52
N VAL A 180 1.89 4.34 4.72
CA VAL A 180 1.50 3.00 5.16
C VAL A 180 2.68 2.17 5.64
N ALA A 181 3.81 2.21 4.94
CA ALA A 181 5.01 1.46 5.32
C ALA A 181 5.66 2.06 6.58
N CYS A 182 5.48 3.37 6.81
CA CYS A 182 5.93 4.00 8.04
C CYS A 182 5.09 3.55 9.22
N ASP A 183 3.76 3.54 9.07
CA ASP A 183 2.82 3.13 10.11
C ASP A 183 2.97 1.64 10.46
N ASP A 184 3.19 0.77 9.47
CA ASP A 184 3.37 -0.68 9.65
C ASP A 184 4.62 -1.03 10.48
N GLU A 185 5.63 -0.17 10.46
CA GLU A 185 6.86 -0.31 11.25
C GLU A 185 6.85 0.54 12.55
N ASP A 186 5.66 0.94 13.02
CA ASP A 186 5.45 1.80 14.20
C ASP A 186 6.21 3.14 14.12
N GLY A 187 6.45 3.63 12.90
CA GLY A 187 7.08 4.92 12.63
C GLY A 187 6.11 6.09 12.67
N VAL A 188 6.66 7.31 12.70
CA VAL A 188 5.89 8.56 12.58
C VAL A 188 6.16 9.18 11.21
N TYR A 189 5.14 9.19 10.35
CA TYR A 189 5.22 9.81 9.03
C TYR A 189 5.09 11.34 9.14
N LEU A 190 6.04 12.08 8.57
CA LEU A 190 6.08 13.55 8.65
C LEU A 190 5.29 14.25 7.55
N GLY A 191 4.83 13.49 6.55
CA GLY A 191 4.06 13.99 5.42
C GLY A 191 4.79 13.81 4.09
N ASP A 192 4.04 13.98 3.03
CA ASP A 192 4.50 13.71 1.67
C ASP A 192 5.60 14.67 1.21
N ASN A 193 6.61 14.11 0.56
CA ASN A 193 7.81 14.81 0.07
C ASN A 193 8.64 15.47 1.18
N GLU A 194 8.35 15.22 2.46
CA GLU A 194 9.20 15.68 3.56
C GLU A 194 10.52 14.90 3.52
N PRO A 195 11.68 15.57 3.46
CA PRO A 195 12.96 14.89 3.41
C PRO A 195 13.39 14.44 4.80
N CYS A 196 14.22 13.39 4.87
CA CYS A 196 14.98 13.06 6.07
C CYS A 196 16.12 14.06 6.31
N ALA A 197 15.75 15.28 6.67
CA ALA A 197 16.68 16.32 7.07
C ALA A 197 17.40 15.95 8.39
N PRO A 198 18.60 16.49 8.64
CA PRO A 198 19.19 16.42 9.98
C PRO A 198 18.18 16.93 11.01
N TYR A 199 17.99 16.17 12.10
CA TYR A 199 17.02 16.51 13.14
C TYR A 199 15.54 16.45 12.70
N ALA A 200 15.20 15.74 11.61
CA ALA A 200 13.79 15.50 11.25
C ALA A 200 13.02 14.74 12.36
N CYS A 201 13.70 13.79 13.03
CA CYS A 201 13.09 12.90 14.02
C CYS A 201 13.21 13.36 15.48
N VAL A 202 13.65 14.59 15.72
CA VAL A 202 13.61 15.18 17.07
C VAL A 202 12.34 16.00 17.26
N GLY A 203 11.99 16.21 18.51
CA GLY A 203 10.86 17.03 18.90
C GLY A 203 11.15 17.81 20.16
N ALA A 204 10.22 18.70 20.51
CA ALA A 204 10.29 19.46 21.74
C ALA A 204 10.17 18.53 22.95
N CYS A 205 11.22 18.52 23.77
CA CYS A 205 11.27 17.87 25.06
C CYS A 205 11.16 18.93 26.15
N CYS A 206 10.15 18.81 27.00
CA CYS A 206 9.95 19.70 28.13
C CYS A 206 10.51 19.05 29.41
N TYR A 207 11.53 19.65 30.02
CA TYR A 207 12.11 19.19 31.28
C TYR A 207 12.36 20.38 32.20
N GLU A 208 11.84 20.31 33.44
CA GLU A 208 11.96 21.38 34.45
C GLU A 208 11.52 22.79 33.98
N GLY A 209 10.60 22.85 33.00
CA GLY A 209 10.12 24.11 32.42
C GLY A 209 10.93 24.63 31.23
N ASP A 210 12.05 23.99 30.92
CA ASP A 210 12.86 24.29 29.73
C ASP A 210 12.47 23.38 28.56
N CYS A 211 12.62 23.91 27.34
CA CYS A 211 12.39 23.19 26.09
C CYS A 211 13.72 22.93 25.38
N THR A 212 14.04 21.66 25.13
CA THR A 212 15.16 21.24 24.27
C THR A 212 14.67 20.39 23.11
N GLN A 213 15.38 20.38 21.98
CA GLN A 213 15.10 19.43 20.90
C GLN A 213 15.83 18.13 21.18
N GLU A 214 15.09 17.06 21.41
CA GLU A 214 15.63 15.74 21.73
C GLU A 214 14.88 14.66 20.95
N LEU A 215 15.46 13.45 20.92
CA LEU A 215 14.75 12.25 20.50
C LEU A 215 13.69 11.86 21.55
N PRO A 216 12.62 11.15 21.16
CA PRO A 216 11.60 10.67 22.11
C PRO A 216 12.23 9.90 23.29
N LEU A 217 13.11 8.95 22.98
CA LEU A 217 13.79 8.12 23.98
C LEU A 217 14.75 8.92 24.89
N GLU A 218 15.44 9.91 24.33
CA GLU A 218 16.34 10.77 25.12
C GLU A 218 15.54 11.70 26.04
N CYS A 219 14.39 12.19 25.58
CA CYS A 219 13.48 12.99 26.39
C CYS A 219 12.95 12.18 27.58
N GLU A 220 12.51 10.94 27.33
CA GLU A 220 12.05 10.05 28.40
C GLU A 220 13.20 9.71 29.38
N ARG A 221 14.42 9.49 28.87
CA ARG A 221 15.60 9.16 29.69
C ARG A 221 15.95 10.26 30.69
N ILE A 222 15.72 11.54 30.33
CA ILE A 222 15.90 12.66 31.25
C ILE A 222 14.68 12.92 32.14
N GLY A 223 13.59 12.16 31.99
CA GLY A 223 12.33 12.36 32.73
C GLY A 223 11.53 13.56 32.20
N GLY A 224 11.79 13.97 30.96
CA GLY A 224 11.07 15.04 30.29
C GLY A 224 9.77 14.57 29.64
N TRP A 225 8.91 15.53 29.33
CA TRP A 225 7.67 15.30 28.58
C TRP A 225 7.88 15.62 27.09
N PHE A 226 7.84 14.59 26.26
CA PHE A 226 7.97 14.73 24.82
C PHE A 226 6.68 15.24 24.18
N ARG A 227 6.76 16.30 23.39
CA ARG A 227 5.60 16.96 22.78
C ARG A 227 5.16 16.32 21.46
N GLY A 228 6.07 15.62 20.80
CA GLY A 228 5.86 15.03 19.48
C GLY A 228 7.00 15.37 18.52
N ILE A 229 7.27 14.47 17.58
CA ILE A 229 8.28 14.64 16.53
C ILE A 229 7.90 15.82 15.63
N GLY A 230 8.88 16.58 15.16
CA GLY A 230 8.66 17.74 14.29
C GLY A 230 8.12 18.98 15.01
N ILE A 231 7.76 18.90 16.30
CA ILE A 231 7.39 20.07 17.10
C ILE A 231 8.67 20.79 17.53
N PRO A 232 8.95 22.03 17.07
CA PRO A 232 10.14 22.75 17.46
C PRO A 232 10.01 23.34 18.87
N CYS A 233 11.14 23.49 19.56
CA CYS A 233 11.24 24.39 20.70
C CYS A 233 11.28 25.84 20.19
N THR A 234 10.21 26.58 20.46
CA THR A 234 10.07 28.01 20.15
C THR A 234 9.79 28.77 21.44
N SER A 235 9.84 30.11 21.39
CA SER A 235 9.43 30.94 22.52
C SER A 235 7.98 30.69 22.97
N ASN A 236 7.15 30.13 22.08
CA ASN A 236 5.75 29.81 22.36
C ASN A 236 5.54 28.35 22.77
N THR A 237 6.59 27.52 22.83
CA THR A 237 6.46 26.13 23.24
C THR A 237 6.27 26.08 24.76
N VAL A 238 5.04 25.74 25.16
CA VAL A 238 4.59 25.79 26.56
C VAL A 238 5.02 24.52 27.29
N CYS A 239 6.12 24.61 28.04
CA CYS A 239 6.60 23.57 28.96
C CYS A 239 6.09 23.86 30.38
N LEU A 240 4.79 23.62 30.59
CA LEU A 240 4.19 23.73 31.93
C LEU A 240 4.30 22.37 32.62
N ASN A 241 4.96 22.34 33.78
CA ASN A 241 4.91 21.19 34.68
C ASN A 241 3.45 20.93 35.07
N GLU A 242 3.03 19.67 35.21
CA GLU A 242 1.62 19.32 35.48
C GLU A 242 1.04 19.95 36.78
N ASP A 243 1.86 20.57 37.61
CA ASP A 243 1.49 21.29 38.83
C ASP A 243 1.06 22.75 38.63
N VAL A 244 0.92 23.25 37.40
CA VAL A 244 0.53 24.66 37.20
C VAL A 244 -0.95 24.84 37.52
N THR A 245 -1.21 25.57 38.61
CA THR A 245 -2.58 25.84 39.05
C THR A 245 -3.32 26.67 38.01
N TRP A 246 -4.65 26.55 37.95
CA TRP A 246 -5.50 27.40 37.09
C TRP A 246 -5.26 28.92 37.28
N GLY A 247 -4.71 29.33 38.41
CA GLY A 247 -4.32 30.72 38.69
C GLY A 247 -3.09 31.17 37.91
N GLU A 248 -2.08 30.30 37.79
CA GLU A 248 -0.83 30.57 37.08
C GLU A 248 -1.04 30.54 35.56
N LEU A 249 -1.86 29.62 35.06
CA LEU A 249 -2.32 29.60 33.66
C LEU A 249 -3.04 30.90 33.26
N LYS A 250 -3.94 31.42 34.11
CA LYS A 250 -4.65 32.68 33.87
C LYS A 250 -3.73 33.90 33.93
N LYS A 251 -2.64 33.83 34.71
CA LYS A 251 -1.67 34.90 34.82
C LYS A 251 -0.79 34.98 33.56
N ALA A 252 -0.29 33.84 33.08
CA ALA A 252 0.44 33.77 31.81
C ALA A 252 -0.39 34.31 30.63
N TYR A 253 -1.70 34.01 30.59
CA TYR A 253 -2.59 34.52 29.55
C TYR A 253 -2.88 36.04 29.65
N ARG A 254 -2.75 36.64 30.85
CA ARG A 254 -2.95 38.08 31.08
C ARG A 254 -1.72 38.92 30.81
N ASP A 255 -0.53 38.35 31.07
CA ASP A 255 0.74 39.06 30.95
C ASP A 255 1.26 39.05 29.49
N GLY A 256 0.58 38.33 28.60
CA GLY A 256 0.79 38.37 27.15
C GLY A 256 1.92 37.46 26.68
N PHE A 257 1.68 36.74 25.58
CA PHE A 257 2.72 36.13 24.77
C PHE A 257 3.73 37.18 24.28
#